data_AF-A0A645ECL2-F1
#
_entry.id   AF-A0A645ECL2-F1
#
_cell.length_a   1.000
_cell.length_b   1.000
_cell.length_c   1.000
_cell.angle_alpha   90.00
_cell.angle_beta   90.00
_cell.angle_gamma   90.00
#
_symmetry.space_group_name_H-M   'P 1'
#
loop_
_entity.id
_entity.type
_entity.pdbx_description
1 polymer ?
#
loop_
_entity_poly.entity_id
_entity_poly.type
_entity_poly.pdbx_seq_one_letter_code
_entity_poly.pdbx_strand_id
1 'polypeptide(L)'
;MDESSTIRFLVLGADPVFTAEAFTAADEQTAVTDYRIEQTVTALDGQAYLSAYLDEQGYTSAQLADVQIMNLLRKTLTDTKSVMITSDDLAAVLEQQRIIGMVYEVTFAPQQTKTIEVGYLINGTMDRTATVAAVYRFEYLLSPAQYWAYFANLQVDIYTPEQAPYLTESSLSFTKIEAGHYRYTGADLPDGELSFTLYRYEQISTADYISKKLADWSLYLPAVALIGGIAALTCGAVLVFRLIRRKP
;
A
#
# COMPACT_ATOMS: atom_id res chain seq x y z
N MET A 1 -20.61 -23.13 -5.93
CA MET A 1 -19.58 -22.86 -4.89
C MET A 1 -19.97 -21.50 -4.35
N ASP A 2 -20.41 -21.44 -3.10
CA ASP A 2 -20.94 -20.21 -2.51
C ASP A 2 -19.73 -19.33 -2.14
N GLU A 3 -19.53 -18.23 -2.86
CA GLU A 3 -18.36 -17.36 -2.70
C GLU A 3 -18.71 -16.31 -1.64
N SER A 4 -18.22 -16.51 -0.42
CA SER A 4 -18.47 -15.60 0.70
C SER A 4 -17.34 -14.59 0.85
N SER A 5 -17.65 -13.30 0.72
CA SER A 5 -16.73 -12.20 0.99
C SER A 5 -17.15 -11.48 2.27
N THR A 6 -16.25 -11.38 3.25
CA THR A 6 -16.51 -10.63 4.49
C THR A 6 -15.82 -9.27 4.44
N ILE A 7 -16.58 -8.20 4.65
CA ILE A 7 -16.05 -6.83 4.77
C ILE A 7 -16.27 -6.37 6.21
N ARG A 8 -15.23 -5.83 6.85
CA ARG A 8 -15.26 -5.36 8.25
C ARG A 8 -15.05 -3.86 8.28
N PHE A 9 -15.91 -3.15 9.02
CA PHE A 9 -15.82 -1.71 9.23
C PHE A 9 -15.68 -1.41 10.72
N LEU A 10 -14.77 -0.50 11.07
CA LEU A 10 -14.71 0.08 12.40
C LEU A 10 -15.46 1.41 12.38
N VAL A 11 -16.43 1.53 13.28
CA VAL A 11 -17.32 2.68 13.35
C VAL A 11 -17.20 3.30 14.72
N LEU A 12 -16.82 4.56 14.79
CA LEU A 12 -16.64 5.30 16.03
C LEU A 12 -17.62 6.46 16.07
N GLY A 13 -18.54 6.46 17.04
CA GLY A 13 -19.57 7.48 17.18
C GLY A 13 -20.98 6.90 17.33
N ALA A 14 -22.00 7.71 17.02
CA ALA A 14 -23.39 7.29 17.13
C ALA A 14 -23.72 6.18 16.12
N ASP A 15 -24.49 5.18 16.56
CA ASP A 15 -24.92 3.99 15.81
C ASP A 15 -25.45 4.35 14.41
N PRO A 16 -24.62 4.24 13.36
CA PRO A 16 -25.06 4.60 12.04
C PRO A 16 -25.89 3.45 11.47
N VAL A 17 -26.96 3.82 10.76
CA VAL A 17 -27.76 2.88 10.00
C VAL A 17 -27.03 2.57 8.71
N PHE A 18 -26.60 1.33 8.54
CA PHE A 18 -25.98 0.85 7.30
C PHE A 18 -27.04 0.33 6.34
N THR A 19 -26.95 0.75 5.08
CA THR A 19 -27.69 0.16 3.96
C THR A 19 -26.68 -0.52 3.04
N ALA A 20 -26.91 -1.78 2.71
CA ALA A 20 -26.02 -2.55 1.85
C ALA A 20 -26.75 -2.98 0.58
N GLU A 21 -26.17 -2.65 -0.56
CA GLU A 21 -26.70 -2.93 -1.90
C GLU A 21 -25.61 -3.67 -2.69
N ALA A 22 -25.97 -4.76 -3.39
CA ALA A 22 -25.02 -5.52 -4.19
C ALA A 22 -25.27 -5.32 -5.68
N PHE A 23 -24.17 -5.11 -6.42
CA PHE A 23 -24.16 -4.88 -7.86
C PHE A 23 -23.23 -5.87 -8.53
N THR A 24 -23.60 -6.36 -9.73
CA THR A 24 -22.67 -7.17 -10.52
C THR A 24 -21.61 -6.29 -11.16
N ALA A 25 -20.34 -6.71 -11.11
CA ALA A 25 -19.23 -5.98 -11.74
C ALA A 25 -19.39 -5.77 -13.26
N ALA A 26 -20.27 -6.54 -13.91
CA ALA A 26 -20.55 -6.46 -15.34
C ALA A 26 -21.68 -5.47 -15.69
N ASP A 27 -22.56 -5.13 -14.75
CA ASP A 27 -23.68 -4.20 -14.93
C ASP A 27 -23.97 -3.52 -13.59
N GLU A 28 -23.46 -2.30 -13.40
CA GLU A 28 -23.68 -1.44 -12.21
C GLU A 28 -25.16 -1.01 -12.02
N GLN A 29 -26.09 -1.56 -12.80
CA GLN A 29 -27.52 -1.18 -12.79
C GLN A 29 -28.48 -2.33 -12.51
N THR A 30 -28.00 -3.57 -12.45
CA THR A 30 -28.85 -4.68 -12.08
C THR A 30 -28.59 -4.99 -10.62
N ALA A 31 -29.48 -4.51 -9.74
CA ALA A 31 -29.49 -4.92 -8.34
C ALA A 31 -29.60 -6.45 -8.31
N VAL A 32 -28.58 -7.11 -7.76
CA VAL A 32 -28.62 -8.55 -7.57
C VAL A 32 -29.74 -8.82 -6.57
N THR A 33 -30.73 -9.64 -6.87
CA THR A 33 -31.81 -9.95 -5.90
C THR A 33 -31.56 -11.23 -5.14
N ASP A 34 -30.57 -12.02 -5.58
CA ASP A 34 -30.22 -13.32 -5.01
C ASP A 34 -28.93 -13.22 -4.19
N TYR A 35 -28.98 -12.39 -3.15
CA TYR A 35 -27.93 -12.32 -2.15
C TYR A 35 -28.56 -12.32 -0.76
N ARG A 36 -27.83 -12.88 0.20
CA ARG A 36 -28.18 -12.82 1.62
C ARG A 36 -27.13 -11.98 2.33
N ILE A 37 -27.52 -10.82 2.85
CA ILE A 37 -26.66 -10.01 3.70
C ILE A 37 -26.96 -10.37 5.14
N GLU A 38 -25.93 -10.86 5.83
CA GLU A 38 -25.96 -11.00 7.27
C GLU A 38 -25.12 -9.88 7.87
N GLN A 39 -25.79 -8.91 8.48
CA GLN A 39 -25.12 -7.86 9.22
C GLN A 39 -25.02 -8.27 10.68
N THR A 40 -23.80 -8.34 11.18
CA THR A 40 -23.53 -8.48 12.61
C THR A 40 -22.92 -7.20 13.12
N VAL A 41 -23.60 -6.54 14.06
CA VAL A 41 -23.05 -5.37 14.76
C VAL A 41 -22.62 -5.84 16.14
N THR A 42 -21.33 -5.75 16.41
CA THR A 42 -20.76 -6.07 17.71
C THR A 42 -20.16 -4.80 18.30
N ALA A 43 -20.66 -4.40 19.46
CA ALA A 43 -19.99 -3.37 20.25
C ALA A 43 -18.68 -3.97 20.78
N LEU A 44 -17.56 -3.42 20.32
CA LEU A 44 -16.24 -3.87 20.70
C LEU A 44 -15.54 -2.77 21.49
N ASP A 45 -14.81 -3.18 22.51
CA ASP A 45 -13.81 -2.32 23.12
C ASP A 45 -12.70 -2.06 22.09
N GLY A 46 -12.37 -0.79 21.86
CA GLY A 46 -11.43 -0.39 20.82
C GLY A 46 -10.02 -0.95 21.03
N GLN A 47 -9.61 -1.15 22.29
CA GLN A 47 -8.34 -1.78 22.62
C GLN A 47 -8.37 -3.27 22.31
N ALA A 48 -9.44 -3.98 22.71
CA ALA A 48 -9.60 -5.41 22.42
C ALA A 48 -9.68 -5.70 20.90
N TYR A 49 -10.34 -4.84 20.14
CA TYR A 49 -10.38 -4.95 18.68
C TYR A 49 -8.99 -4.78 18.06
N LEU A 50 -8.27 -3.74 18.48
CA LEU A 50 -6.95 -3.43 17.93
C LEU A 50 -5.90 -4.49 18.32
N SER A 51 -5.96 -5.03 19.54
CA SER A 51 -5.07 -6.13 19.96
C SER A 51 -5.31 -7.40 19.14
N ALA A 52 -6.59 -7.78 18.94
CA ALA A 52 -6.94 -8.94 18.13
C ALA A 52 -6.52 -8.76 16.67
N TYR A 53 -6.70 -7.56 16.11
CA TYR A 53 -6.26 -7.22 14.76
C TYR A 53 -4.74 -7.30 14.61
N LEU A 54 -3.98 -6.76 15.58
CA LEU A 54 -2.51 -6.83 15.59
C LEU A 54 -2.00 -8.27 15.59
N ASP A 55 -2.58 -9.12 16.44
CA ASP A 55 -2.23 -10.53 16.51
C ASP A 55 -2.56 -11.27 15.20
N GLU A 56 -3.70 -10.95 14.57
CA GLU A 56 -4.11 -11.50 13.25
C GLU A 56 -3.12 -11.09 12.13
N GLN A 57 -2.55 -9.89 12.21
CA GLN A 57 -1.51 -9.38 11.28
C GLN A 57 -0.09 -9.83 11.64
N GLY A 58 0.09 -10.65 12.69
CA GLY A 58 1.40 -11.16 13.11
C GLY A 58 2.24 -10.18 13.94
N TYR A 59 1.68 -9.03 14.33
CA TYR A 59 2.30 -8.13 15.30
C TYR A 59 1.96 -8.60 16.71
N THR A 60 2.96 -8.95 17.52
CA THR A 60 2.70 -9.42 18.89
C THR A 60 2.16 -8.28 19.76
N SER A 61 0.85 -8.26 20.00
CA SER A 61 0.19 -7.25 20.86
C SER A 61 0.74 -7.25 22.29
N ALA A 62 1.23 -8.40 22.77
CA ALA A 62 1.84 -8.56 24.09
C ALA A 62 3.15 -7.74 24.29
N GLN A 63 3.75 -7.22 23.23
CA GLN A 63 4.96 -6.38 23.30
C GLN A 63 4.65 -4.87 23.29
N LEU A 64 3.41 -4.48 23.00
CA LEU A 64 2.99 -3.09 22.94
C LEU A 64 2.21 -2.74 24.21
N ALA A 65 2.64 -1.67 24.89
CA ALA A 65 1.88 -1.15 26.02
C ALA A 65 0.53 -0.58 25.53
N ASP A 66 -0.52 -0.69 26.35
CA ASP A 66 -1.87 -0.19 26.05
C ASP A 66 -1.89 1.26 25.53
N VAL A 67 -1.02 2.10 26.08
CA VAL A 67 -0.85 3.50 25.68
C VAL A 67 -0.37 3.64 24.23
N GLN A 68 0.48 2.73 23.75
CA GLN A 68 0.96 2.73 22.36
C GLN A 68 -0.16 2.33 21.40
N ILE A 69 -0.96 1.32 21.77
CA ILE A 69 -2.14 0.87 21.01
C ILE A 69 -3.14 2.03 20.86
N MET A 70 -3.43 2.74 21.94
CA MET A 70 -4.35 3.90 21.91
C MET A 70 -3.79 5.11 21.15
N ASN A 71 -2.48 5.34 21.20
CA ASN A 71 -1.84 6.40 20.41
C ASN A 71 -1.92 6.13 18.90
N LEU A 72 -1.84 4.87 18.47
CA LEU A 72 -1.99 4.48 17.06
C LEU A 72 -3.43 4.72 16.57
N LEU A 73 -4.42 4.31 17.36
CA LEU A 73 -5.83 4.60 17.07
C LEU A 73 -6.06 6.12 16.96
N ARG A 74 -5.56 6.90 17.93
CA ARG A 74 -5.66 8.36 17.92
C ARG A 74 -5.02 8.98 16.68
N LYS A 75 -3.84 8.50 16.26
CA LYS A 75 -3.16 9.01 15.07
C LYS A 75 -3.99 8.78 13.81
N THR A 76 -4.50 7.56 13.64
CA THR A 76 -5.41 7.21 12.53
C THR A 76 -6.62 8.16 12.50
N LEU A 77 -7.24 8.40 13.66
CA LEU A 77 -8.39 9.30 13.80
C LEU A 77 -8.08 10.78 13.53
N THR A 78 -6.83 11.21 13.73
CA THR A 78 -6.45 12.62 13.60
C THR A 78 -5.95 12.95 12.20
N ASP A 79 -5.25 12.01 11.55
CA ASP A 79 -4.69 12.20 10.21
C ASP A 79 -5.75 12.01 9.11
N THR A 80 -6.82 11.25 9.39
CA THR A 80 -7.93 11.09 8.44
C THR A 80 -8.94 12.24 8.55
N LYS A 81 -9.17 12.94 7.43
CA LYS A 81 -10.31 13.89 7.29
C LYS A 81 -11.61 13.19 6.89
N SER A 82 -11.58 11.86 6.75
CA SER A 82 -12.72 11.05 6.33
C SER A 82 -13.61 10.72 7.53
N VAL A 83 -14.91 10.63 7.27
CA VAL A 83 -15.94 10.20 8.26
C VAL A 83 -15.86 8.69 8.54
N MET A 84 -15.05 7.96 7.75
CA MET A 84 -14.93 6.51 7.77
C MET A 84 -13.46 6.10 7.79
N ILE A 85 -13.17 5.10 8.62
CA ILE A 85 -11.83 4.49 8.79
C ILE A 85 -12.00 2.98 8.58
N THR A 86 -11.19 2.44 7.69
CA THR A 86 -11.13 1.01 7.39
C THR A 86 -10.02 0.33 8.20
N SER A 87 -10.02 -1.00 8.26
CA SER A 87 -8.90 -1.76 8.81
C SER A 87 -7.59 -1.46 8.07
N ASP A 88 -7.68 -1.11 6.78
CA ASP A 88 -6.50 -0.83 5.94
C ASP A 88 -5.89 0.54 6.29
N ASP A 89 -6.71 1.53 6.67
CA ASP A 89 -6.22 2.83 7.17
C ASP A 89 -5.44 2.65 8.49
N LEU A 90 -5.93 1.75 9.35
CA LEU A 90 -5.26 1.39 10.59
C LEU A 90 -3.97 0.61 10.33
N ALA A 91 -3.97 -0.32 9.35
CA ALA A 91 -2.77 -1.01 8.89
C ALA A 91 -1.70 -0.02 8.39
N ALA A 92 -2.09 0.96 7.59
CA ALA A 92 -1.19 2.00 7.09
C ALA A 92 -0.55 2.82 8.22
N VAL A 93 -1.27 3.05 9.33
CA VAL A 93 -0.71 3.70 10.54
C VAL A 93 0.20 2.77 11.33
N LEU A 94 -0.04 1.46 11.32
CA LEU A 94 0.88 0.48 11.91
C LEU A 94 2.18 0.35 11.10
N GLU A 95 2.09 0.49 9.80
CA GLU A 95 3.21 0.55 8.85
C GLU A 95 3.94 1.90 8.87
N GLN A 96 3.42 2.88 9.61
CA GLN A 96 4.03 4.20 9.73
C GLN A 96 5.34 4.12 10.54
N GLN A 97 6.42 4.48 9.86
CA GLN A 97 7.82 4.58 10.30
C GLN A 97 8.02 4.51 11.82
N ARG A 98 8.31 3.31 12.32
CA ARG A 98 8.81 3.08 13.66
C ARG A 98 10.33 3.02 13.61
N ILE A 99 10.99 3.81 14.44
CA ILE A 99 12.43 3.61 14.71
C ILE A 99 12.51 2.49 15.74
N ILE A 100 12.87 1.29 15.29
CA ILE A 100 13.17 0.15 16.16
C ILE A 100 14.66 0.22 16.49
N GLY A 101 14.98 0.49 17.75
CA GLY A 101 16.35 0.51 18.25
C GLY A 101 16.68 -0.77 19.01
N MET A 102 17.69 -1.52 18.55
CA MET A 102 18.26 -2.64 19.30
C MET A 102 19.60 -2.20 19.90
N VAL A 103 19.71 -2.27 21.23
CA VAL A 103 20.95 -1.95 21.95
C VAL A 103 21.54 -3.25 22.49
N TYR A 104 22.80 -3.50 22.17
CA TYR A 104 23.54 -4.66 22.64
C TYR A 104 24.98 -4.27 22.97
N GLU A 105 25.60 -5.00 23.87
CA GLU A 105 26.99 -4.80 24.27
C GLU A 105 27.89 -5.83 23.61
N VAL A 106 29.03 -5.38 23.07
CA VAL A 106 30.07 -6.26 22.53
C VAL A 106 31.38 -5.95 23.23
N THR A 107 31.87 -6.89 24.02
CA THR A 107 33.16 -6.76 24.72
C THR A 107 34.30 -7.30 23.87
N PHE A 108 35.38 -6.54 23.71
CA PHE A 108 36.57 -6.95 22.97
C PHE A 108 37.76 -7.18 23.91
N ALA A 109 38.45 -8.31 23.77
CA ALA A 109 39.79 -8.47 24.31
C ALA A 109 40.81 -7.70 23.43
N PRO A 110 42.02 -7.38 23.94
CA PRO A 110 43.05 -6.73 23.14
C PRO A 110 43.30 -7.48 21.82
N GLN A 111 43.25 -6.74 20.70
CA GLN A 111 43.46 -7.26 19.33
C GLN A 111 42.44 -8.32 18.86
N GLN A 112 41.32 -8.49 19.57
CA GLN A 112 40.26 -9.41 19.16
C GLN A 112 39.48 -8.87 17.96
N THR A 113 39.17 -9.75 17.01
CA THR A 113 38.21 -9.49 15.92
C THR A 113 36.93 -10.27 16.18
N LYS A 114 35.77 -9.67 15.89
CA LYS A 114 34.46 -10.31 15.99
C LYS A 114 33.63 -10.03 14.74
N THR A 115 32.85 -11.02 14.32
CA THR A 115 31.82 -10.86 13.28
C THR A 115 30.49 -10.58 13.96
N ILE A 116 29.77 -9.57 13.47
CA ILE A 116 28.44 -9.20 13.95
C ILE A 116 27.49 -9.35 12.76
N GLU A 117 26.40 -10.09 12.97
CA GLU A 117 25.34 -10.28 11.98
C GLU A 117 24.03 -9.79 12.57
N VAL A 118 23.31 -8.96 11.81
CA VAL A 118 22.03 -8.40 12.20
C VAL A 118 21.03 -8.66 11.08
N GLY A 119 19.94 -9.35 11.41
CA GLY A 119 18.84 -9.63 10.49
C GLY A 119 17.55 -9.02 11.03
N TYR A 120 16.84 -8.30 10.17
CA TYR A 120 15.55 -7.69 10.51
C TYR A 120 14.72 -7.53 9.24
N LEU A 121 13.40 -7.45 9.42
CA LEU A 121 12.47 -7.20 8.33
C LEU A 121 12.33 -5.69 8.13
N ILE A 122 12.44 -5.26 6.88
CA ILE A 122 12.11 -3.89 6.45
C ILE A 122 11.03 -3.94 5.38
N ASN A 123 10.11 -2.99 5.47
CA ASN A 123 9.12 -2.76 4.43
C ASN A 123 9.59 -1.59 3.56
N GLY A 124 9.64 -1.82 2.25
CA GLY A 124 9.82 -0.73 1.28
C GLY A 124 8.55 0.11 1.19
N THR A 125 8.70 1.39 0.85
CA THR A 125 7.54 2.23 0.52
C THR A 125 6.96 1.76 -0.80
N MET A 126 5.68 1.42 -0.83
CA MET A 126 4.96 1.04 -2.05
C MET A 126 4.21 2.26 -2.60
N ASP A 127 4.48 2.62 -3.85
CA ASP A 127 3.78 3.68 -4.57
C ASP A 127 3.09 3.15 -5.83
N ARG A 128 1.79 3.44 -5.96
CA ARG A 128 0.94 3.08 -7.11
C ARG A 128 0.22 4.30 -7.71
N THR A 129 0.63 5.50 -7.34
CA THR A 129 -0.04 6.74 -7.75
C THR A 129 0.16 7.03 -9.23
N ALA A 130 1.38 6.83 -9.74
CA ALA A 130 1.77 7.18 -11.11
C ALA A 130 1.72 6.01 -12.10
N THR A 131 1.74 4.76 -11.63
CA THR A 131 1.87 3.55 -12.46
C THR A 131 0.88 2.46 -12.07
N VAL A 132 0.54 1.58 -13.02
CA VAL A 132 -0.37 0.44 -12.77
C VAL A 132 0.26 -0.59 -11.83
N ALA A 133 1.52 -0.93 -12.08
CA ALA A 133 2.35 -1.75 -11.21
C ALA A 133 2.94 -0.89 -10.08
N ALA A 134 3.18 -1.51 -8.91
CA ALA A 134 3.77 -0.83 -7.77
C ALA A 134 5.27 -0.56 -7.95
N VAL A 135 5.67 0.62 -7.53
CA VAL A 135 7.07 1.04 -7.37
C VAL A 135 7.44 0.86 -5.90
N TYR A 136 8.56 0.18 -5.63
CA TYR A 136 9.02 -0.08 -4.27
C TYR A 136 10.31 0.69 -4.00
N ARG A 137 10.33 1.52 -2.95
CA ARG A 137 11.49 2.32 -2.59
C ARG A 137 12.03 1.94 -1.21
N PHE A 138 13.34 1.80 -1.12
CA PHE A 138 14.06 1.40 0.08
C PHE A 138 15.14 2.42 0.42
N GLU A 139 15.35 2.63 1.71
CA GLU A 139 16.38 3.52 2.26
C GLU A 139 17.10 2.79 3.41
N TYR A 140 18.43 2.87 3.43
CA TYR A 140 19.29 2.26 4.44
C TYR A 140 20.39 3.25 4.84
N LEU A 141 20.57 3.43 6.14
CA LEU A 141 21.53 4.38 6.69
C LEU A 141 22.96 3.79 6.71
N LEU A 142 23.82 4.31 5.84
CA LEU A 142 25.26 4.05 5.79
C LEU A 142 26.05 5.07 6.60
N SER A 143 25.59 6.32 6.69
CA SER A 143 26.31 7.39 7.38
C SER A 143 26.69 7.10 8.84
N PRO A 144 25.96 6.30 9.64
CA PRO A 144 26.39 5.97 11.00
C PRO A 144 27.75 5.26 11.05
N ALA A 145 28.16 4.59 9.97
CA ALA A 145 29.46 3.93 9.87
C ALA A 145 30.65 4.93 9.93
N GLN A 146 30.42 6.23 9.69
CA GLN A 146 31.46 7.26 9.76
C GLN A 146 32.02 7.46 11.18
N TYR A 147 31.30 7.02 12.21
CA TYR A 147 31.73 7.14 13.61
C TYR A 147 32.62 5.99 14.07
N TRP A 148 32.86 4.98 13.23
CA TRP A 148 33.82 3.93 13.52
C TRP A 148 35.24 4.48 13.36
N ALA A 149 36.17 3.97 14.16
CA ALA A 149 37.58 4.40 14.08
C ALA A 149 38.21 4.13 12.70
N TYR A 150 37.70 3.12 11.99
CA TYR A 150 38.08 2.77 10.63
C TYR A 150 36.95 1.98 9.96
N PHE A 151 36.75 2.18 8.65
CA PHE A 151 35.77 1.48 7.84
C PHE A 151 36.39 1.13 6.49
N ALA A 152 36.18 -0.10 6.01
CA ALA A 152 36.64 -0.51 4.68
C ALA A 152 35.86 -1.72 4.15
N ASN A 153 35.94 -1.92 2.83
CA ASN A 153 35.42 -3.08 2.11
C ASN A 153 33.90 -3.26 2.23
N LEU A 154 33.13 -2.24 1.86
CA LEU A 154 31.68 -2.35 1.79
C LEU A 154 31.27 -3.20 0.59
N GLN A 155 30.53 -4.27 0.85
CA GLN A 155 29.80 -5.02 -0.16
C GLN A 155 28.30 -4.94 0.14
N VAL A 156 27.50 -4.63 -0.87
CA VAL A 156 26.04 -4.63 -0.78
C VAL A 156 25.49 -5.54 -1.86
N ASP A 157 24.60 -6.45 -1.45
CA ASP A 157 23.89 -7.36 -2.33
C ASP A 157 22.39 -7.07 -2.24
N ILE A 158 21.75 -6.88 -3.39
CA ILE A 158 20.29 -6.74 -3.51
C ILE A 158 19.76 -7.95 -4.27
N TYR A 159 18.89 -8.70 -3.61
CA TYR A 159 18.11 -9.79 -4.20
C TYR A 159 16.67 -9.34 -4.39
N THR A 160 16.23 -9.27 -5.64
CA THR A 160 14.90 -8.74 -5.98
C THR A 160 13.87 -9.85 -6.13
N PRO A 161 12.61 -9.62 -5.76
CA PRO A 161 11.56 -10.62 -5.91
C PRO A 161 10.95 -10.62 -7.32
N GLU A 162 10.23 -11.69 -7.68
CA GLU A 162 9.67 -11.87 -9.04
C GLU A 162 8.71 -10.75 -9.47
N GLN A 163 7.95 -10.19 -8.52
CA GLN A 163 6.99 -9.11 -8.79
C GLN A 163 7.65 -7.76 -9.14
N ALA A 164 8.91 -7.56 -8.72
CA ALA A 164 9.67 -6.34 -8.96
C ALA A 164 11.16 -6.67 -9.19
N PRO A 165 11.51 -7.33 -10.31
CA PRO A 165 12.82 -7.95 -10.50
C PRO A 165 13.92 -6.97 -10.97
N TYR A 166 13.55 -5.70 -11.23
CA TYR A 166 14.47 -4.72 -11.80
C TYR A 166 14.79 -3.62 -10.81
N LEU A 167 16.08 -3.40 -10.61
CA LEU A 167 16.65 -2.23 -9.95
C LEU A 167 16.66 -1.08 -10.96
N THR A 168 15.80 -0.09 -10.75
CA THR A 168 15.58 1.02 -11.71
C THR A 168 16.35 2.28 -11.35
N GLU A 169 16.50 2.54 -10.05
CA GLU A 169 17.24 3.68 -9.53
C GLU A 169 18.03 3.25 -8.29
N SER A 170 19.22 3.80 -8.10
CA SER A 170 20.00 3.63 -6.87
C SER A 170 20.96 4.79 -6.64
N SER A 171 21.25 5.08 -5.37
CA SER A 171 22.32 6.02 -5.00
C SER A 171 23.72 5.45 -5.23
N LEU A 172 23.86 4.12 -5.34
CA LEU A 172 25.13 3.45 -5.63
C LEU A 172 25.13 2.82 -7.03
N SER A 173 26.32 2.69 -7.61
CA SER A 173 26.50 2.09 -8.93
C SER A 173 26.57 0.56 -8.85
N PHE A 174 25.40 -0.08 -8.81
CA PHE A 174 25.29 -1.54 -8.78
C PHE A 174 25.63 -2.20 -10.12
N THR A 175 26.29 -3.36 -10.06
CA THR A 175 26.49 -4.27 -11.20
C THR A 175 25.49 -5.42 -11.10
N LYS A 176 24.75 -5.68 -12.18
CA LYS A 176 23.88 -6.86 -12.28
C LYS A 176 24.75 -8.10 -12.46
N ILE A 177 24.70 -9.01 -11.50
CA ILE A 177 25.45 -10.27 -11.52
C ILE A 177 24.66 -11.33 -12.28
N GLU A 178 23.38 -11.47 -11.96
CA GLU A 178 22.44 -12.36 -12.63
C GLU A 178 21.00 -11.83 -12.50
N ALA A 179 20.02 -12.59 -12.98
CA ALA A 179 18.62 -12.20 -12.90
C ALA A 179 18.19 -12.04 -11.43
N GLY A 180 17.82 -10.81 -11.07
CA GLY A 180 17.38 -10.45 -9.73
C GLY A 180 18.48 -10.35 -8.67
N HIS A 181 19.76 -10.33 -9.08
CA HIS A 181 20.89 -10.15 -8.16
C HIS A 181 21.80 -9.01 -8.62
N TYR A 182 21.95 -8.00 -7.76
CA TYR A 182 22.76 -6.82 -8.00
C TYR A 182 23.78 -6.67 -6.87
N ARG A 183 25.02 -6.32 -7.24
CA ARG A 183 26.12 -6.12 -6.28
C ARG A 183 26.81 -4.79 -6.45
N TYR A 184 27.10 -4.15 -5.32
CA TYR A 184 28.01 -3.03 -5.20
C TYR A 184 29.21 -3.43 -4.32
N THR A 185 30.41 -2.99 -4.68
CA THR A 185 31.63 -3.12 -3.88
C THR A 185 32.38 -1.80 -3.85
N GLY A 186 32.72 -1.32 -2.66
CA GLY A 186 33.50 -0.09 -2.45
C GLY A 186 34.60 -0.30 -1.41
N ALA A 187 35.74 0.37 -1.61
CA ALA A 187 36.85 0.35 -0.66
C ALA A 187 36.50 1.12 0.62
N ASP A 188 35.78 2.22 0.48
CA ASP A 188 35.47 3.17 1.55
C ASP A 188 33.95 3.32 1.77
N LEU A 189 33.58 4.08 2.80
CA LEU A 189 32.19 4.45 3.04
C LEU A 189 31.70 5.42 1.94
N PRO A 190 30.59 5.14 1.24
CA PRO A 190 30.04 6.06 0.25
C PRO A 190 29.54 7.37 0.86
N ASP A 191 29.49 8.42 0.04
CA ASP A 191 28.88 9.70 0.43
C ASP A 191 27.35 9.55 0.45
N GLY A 192 26.76 9.66 1.64
CA GLY A 192 25.31 9.62 1.84
C GLY A 192 24.76 8.22 2.12
N GLU A 193 23.44 8.09 1.99
CA GLU A 193 22.70 6.87 2.34
C GLU A 193 22.48 5.96 1.12
N LEU A 194 22.22 4.68 1.39
CA LEU A 194 21.78 3.76 0.35
C LEU A 194 20.29 3.98 0.11
N SER A 195 19.92 4.40 -1.09
CA SER A 195 18.53 4.41 -1.56
C SER A 195 18.42 3.63 -2.85
N PHE A 196 17.36 2.85 -3.02
CA PHE A 196 17.11 2.15 -4.26
C PHE A 196 15.63 1.90 -4.54
N THR A 197 15.32 1.74 -5.83
CA THR A 197 13.96 1.56 -6.34
C THR A 197 13.85 0.27 -7.14
N LEU A 198 12.88 -0.56 -6.77
CA LEU A 198 12.52 -1.78 -7.50
C LEU A 198 11.22 -1.60 -8.28
N TYR A 199 11.19 -2.15 -9.48
CA TYR A 199 10.02 -2.08 -10.36
C TYR A 199 9.84 -3.34 -11.21
N ARG A 200 8.63 -3.48 -11.77
CA ARG A 200 8.24 -4.60 -12.63
C ARG A 200 8.99 -4.60 -13.97
N TYR A 201 9.41 -3.44 -14.46
CA TYR A 201 10.10 -3.27 -15.74
C TYR A 201 11.45 -2.56 -15.54
N GLU A 202 12.37 -2.70 -16.50
CA GLU A 202 13.72 -2.10 -16.42
C GLU A 202 13.70 -0.57 -16.37
N GLN A 203 12.66 0.05 -16.92
CA GLN A 203 12.46 1.50 -16.88
C GLN A 203 10.98 1.79 -16.69
N ILE A 204 10.68 2.85 -15.92
CA ILE A 204 9.34 3.40 -15.80
C ILE A 204 9.10 4.25 -17.05
N SER A 205 8.21 3.81 -17.94
CA SER A 205 7.96 4.51 -19.20
C SER A 205 6.78 5.48 -19.09
N THR A 206 6.71 6.42 -20.02
CA THR A 206 5.53 7.31 -20.17
C THR A 206 4.25 6.55 -20.51
N ALA A 207 4.35 5.35 -21.09
CA ALA A 207 3.19 4.51 -21.37
C ALA A 207 2.54 3.98 -20.08
N ASP A 208 3.31 3.76 -19.02
CA ASP A 208 2.79 3.31 -17.73
C ASP A 208 1.90 4.37 -17.07
N TYR A 209 2.28 5.64 -17.22
CA TYR A 209 1.47 6.78 -16.76
C TYR A 209 0.15 6.91 -17.54
N ILE A 210 0.20 6.75 -18.87
CA ILE A 210 -1.01 6.79 -19.72
C ILE A 210 -1.93 5.62 -19.38
N SER A 211 -1.36 4.43 -19.17
CA SER A 211 -2.09 3.21 -18.80
C SER A 211 -2.79 3.39 -17.45
N LYS A 212 -2.11 3.98 -16.46
CA LYS A 212 -2.70 4.30 -15.16
C LYS A 212 -3.86 5.29 -15.30
N LYS A 213 -3.67 6.36 -16.06
CA LYS A 213 -4.71 7.37 -16.30
C LYS A 213 -5.95 6.79 -17.00
N LEU A 214 -5.76 5.88 -17.96
CA LEU A 214 -6.84 5.16 -18.62
C LEU A 214 -7.57 4.21 -17.66
N ALA A 215 -6.82 3.46 -16.83
CA ALA A 215 -7.41 2.59 -15.82
C ALA A 215 -8.24 3.40 -14.79
N ASP A 216 -7.73 4.53 -14.32
CA ASP A 216 -8.45 5.42 -13.39
C ASP A 216 -9.72 6.01 -14.04
N TRP A 217 -9.66 6.31 -15.34
CA TRP A 217 -10.83 6.76 -16.09
C TRP A 217 -11.82 5.66 -16.46
N SER A 218 -11.40 4.39 -16.47
CA SER A 218 -12.29 3.28 -16.84
C SER A 218 -13.49 3.14 -15.89
N LEU A 219 -13.37 3.58 -14.64
CA LEU A 219 -14.47 3.61 -13.68
C LEU A 219 -15.56 4.62 -14.06
N TYR A 220 -15.22 5.69 -14.80
CA TYR A 220 -16.16 6.73 -15.22
C TYR A 220 -16.75 6.49 -16.62
N LEU A 221 -16.12 5.62 -17.43
CA LEU A 221 -16.61 5.26 -18.77
C LEU A 221 -18.06 4.72 -18.77
N PRO A 222 -18.49 3.81 -17.87
CA PRO A 222 -19.88 3.35 -17.84
C PRO A 222 -20.86 4.49 -17.51
N ALA A 223 -20.54 5.35 -16.54
CA ALA A 223 -21.37 6.51 -16.20
C ALA A 223 -21.50 7.52 -17.35
N VAL A 224 -20.40 7.81 -18.07
CA VAL A 224 -20.41 8.70 -19.24
C VAL A 224 -21.21 8.09 -20.40
N ALA A 225 -21.05 6.79 -20.66
CA ALA A 225 -21.81 6.08 -21.69
C ALA A 225 -23.31 6.07 -21.39
N LEU A 226 -23.69 5.88 -20.12
CA LEU A 226 -25.08 5.93 -19.66
C LEU A 226 -25.69 7.31 -19.89
N ILE A 227 -25.01 8.38 -19.43
CA ILE A 227 -25.48 9.76 -19.61
C ILE A 227 -25.60 10.10 -21.09
N GLY A 228 -24.62 9.71 -21.90
CA GLY A 228 -24.64 9.88 -23.36
C GLY A 228 -25.81 9.14 -24.01
N GLY A 229 -26.08 7.90 -23.59
CA GLY A 229 -27.22 7.11 -24.07
C GLY A 229 -28.57 7.75 -23.74
N ILE A 230 -28.75 8.24 -22.51
CA ILE A 230 -29.97 8.95 -22.09
C ILE A 230 -30.15 10.25 -22.89
N ALA A 231 -29.07 11.01 -23.11
CA ALA A 231 -29.11 12.23 -23.93
C ALA A 231 -29.48 11.94 -25.40
N ALA A 232 -28.98 10.85 -25.98
CA ALA A 232 -29.32 10.43 -27.34
C ALA A 232 -30.78 9.99 -27.45
N LEU A 233 -31.30 9.22 -26.48
CA LEU A 233 -32.70 8.79 -26.44
C LEU A 233 -33.67 9.97 -26.29
N THR A 234 -33.36 10.93 -25.41
CA THR A 234 -34.17 12.14 -25.24
C THR A 234 -34.15 13.01 -26.50
N CYS A 235 -33.00 13.21 -27.14
CA CYS A 235 -32.91 13.91 -28.41
C CYS A 235 -33.70 13.20 -29.52
N GLY A 236 -33.59 11.87 -29.61
CA GLY A 236 -34.35 11.04 -30.55
C GLY A 236 -35.86 11.16 -30.32
N ALA A 237 -36.33 11.07 -29.08
CA ALA A 237 -37.73 11.24 -28.72
C ALA A 237 -38.26 12.64 -29.07
N VAL A 238 -37.48 13.70 -28.81
CA VAL A 238 -37.83 15.08 -29.20
C VAL A 238 -37.91 15.24 -30.72
N LEU A 239 -36.97 14.63 -31.47
CA LEU A 239 -37.00 14.64 -32.94
C LEU A 239 -38.23 13.91 -33.49
N VAL A 240 -38.53 12.71 -32.97
CA VAL A 240 -39.71 11.93 -33.36
C VAL A 240 -41.00 12.67 -33.01
N PHE A 241 -41.09 13.25 -31.81
CA PHE A 241 -42.24 14.06 -31.39
C PHE A 241 -42.44 15.29 -32.31
N ARG A 242 -41.36 15.97 -32.69
CA ARG A 242 -41.42 17.08 -33.66
C ARG A 242 -41.82 16.62 -35.06
N LEU A 243 -41.42 15.42 -35.48
CA LEU A 243 -41.80 14.86 -36.78
C LEU A 243 -43.27 14.44 -36.81
N ILE A 244 -43.79 13.87 -35.72
CA ILE A 244 -45.21 13.49 -35.58
C ILE A 244 -46.10 14.74 -35.54
N ARG A 245 -45.71 15.80 -34.82
CA ARG A 245 -46.43 17.09 -34.81
C ARG A 245 -46.36 17.87 -36.13
N ARG A 246 -45.42 17.54 -37.02
CA ARG A 246 -45.26 18.18 -38.34
C ARG A 246 -46.03 17.48 -39.45
N LYS A 247 -46.61 16.30 -39.22
CA LYS A 247 -47.56 15.70 -40.16
C LYS A 247 -48.94 16.35 -39.93
N PRO A 248 -49.49 17.08 -40.92
CA PRO A 248 -50.83 17.66 -40.85
C PRO A 248 -51.93 16.59 -40.84
#